data_AF-A0A2A5M9A0-F1
#
_entry.id   AF-A0A2A5M9A0-F1
#
_cell.length_a   1.000
_cell.length_b   1.000
_cell.length_c   1.000
_cell.angle_alpha   90.00
_cell.angle_beta   90.00
_cell.angle_gamma   90.00
#
_symmetry.space_group_name_H-M   'P 1'
#
loop_
_entity.id
_entity.type
_entity.pdbx_description
1 polymer ?
#
loop_
_entity_poly.entity_id
_entity_poly.type
_entity_poly.pdbx_seq_one_letter_code
_entity_poly.pdbx_strand_id
1 'polypeptide(L)'
;QAIGLVNLFVDKGVIVSQKGRIASENQEYKADPKNKISNASLVVLVNGGSASASEIVSGALQDLKRGVIVGENTFGKGSVQQIIPINKTEALRLTIARYYLPSGRTIQAVGVKPDIEVFPGKVNTQEDGFSIKESDLKQHLESELEKIDKNKKEDKQENKDNKNLISQKQINDDAQLKSAIDTIKILNIKQGQ
;
A
#
# COMPACT_ATOMS: atom_id res chain seq x y z
N GLN A 1 -7.60 -12.93 -10.31
CA GLN A 1 -7.80 -11.50 -9.96
C GLN A 1 -6.52 -10.88 -9.39
N ALA A 2 -5.93 -11.39 -8.30
CA ALA A 2 -4.67 -10.87 -7.73
C ALA A 2 -3.54 -10.66 -8.76
N ILE A 3 -3.30 -11.66 -9.62
CA ILE A 3 -2.26 -11.60 -10.67
C ILE A 3 -2.48 -10.39 -11.59
N GLY A 4 -3.71 -10.20 -12.07
CA GLY A 4 -4.04 -9.07 -12.95
C GLY A 4 -3.83 -7.73 -12.26
N LEU A 5 -4.23 -7.60 -10.99
CA LEU A 5 -4.03 -6.38 -10.21
C LEU A 5 -2.55 -6.02 -10.06
N VAL A 6 -1.69 -7.00 -9.73
CA VAL A 6 -0.24 -6.76 -9.66
C VAL A 6 0.31 -6.33 -11.01
N ASN A 7 -0.09 -7.01 -12.09
CA ASN A 7 0.37 -6.72 -13.44
C ASN A 7 0.04 -5.27 -13.90
N LEU A 8 -0.99 -4.62 -13.34
CA LEU A 8 -1.26 -3.21 -13.65
C LEU A 8 -0.08 -2.29 -13.31
N PHE A 9 0.78 -2.71 -12.39
CA PHE A 9 1.88 -1.91 -11.86
C PHE A 9 3.28 -2.45 -12.22
N VAL A 10 3.40 -3.70 -12.67
CA VAL A 10 4.68 -4.34 -13.00
C VAL A 10 4.75 -4.75 -14.47
N ASP A 11 5.92 -4.58 -15.09
CA ASP A 11 6.15 -4.90 -16.51
C ASP A 11 6.77 -6.29 -16.71
N LYS A 12 7.54 -6.79 -15.76
CA LYS A 12 8.24 -8.07 -15.88
C LYS A 12 8.39 -8.78 -14.54
N GLY A 13 8.75 -10.06 -14.62
CA GLY A 13 9.00 -10.92 -13.46
C GLY A 13 7.85 -11.89 -13.18
N VAL A 14 8.12 -12.87 -12.32
CA VAL A 14 7.09 -13.74 -11.77
C VAL A 14 6.29 -12.93 -10.76
N ILE A 15 4.96 -12.99 -10.81
CA ILE A 15 4.07 -12.36 -9.83
C ILE A 15 3.80 -13.32 -8.68
N VAL A 16 3.49 -14.57 -9.01
CA VAL A 16 3.27 -15.64 -8.04
C VAL A 16 3.51 -16.98 -8.72
N SER A 17 4.01 -17.94 -7.97
CA SER A 17 4.07 -19.33 -8.40
C SER A 17 3.23 -20.20 -7.48
N GLN A 18 2.59 -21.20 -8.08
CA GLN A 18 1.89 -22.26 -7.39
C GLN A 18 2.74 -23.52 -7.48
N LYS A 19 3.00 -24.16 -6.34
CA LYS A 19 3.69 -25.46 -6.31
C LYS A 19 2.80 -26.52 -5.68
N GLY A 20 2.47 -27.54 -6.48
CA GLY A 20 1.67 -28.69 -6.09
C GLY A 20 2.52 -29.80 -5.48
N ARG A 21 1.96 -31.00 -5.36
CA ARG A 21 2.71 -32.17 -4.87
C ARG A 21 3.60 -32.77 -5.94
N ILE A 22 3.19 -32.65 -7.20
CA ILE A 22 3.91 -33.15 -8.37
C ILE A 22 4.32 -31.99 -9.27
N ALA A 23 5.43 -32.14 -9.98
CA ALA A 23 6.00 -31.05 -10.78
C ALA A 23 5.08 -30.56 -11.91
N SER A 24 4.23 -31.43 -12.46
CA SER A 24 3.27 -31.09 -13.50
C SER A 24 2.13 -30.18 -13.03
N GLU A 25 1.91 -30.06 -11.71
CA GLU A 25 0.94 -29.14 -11.11
C GLU A 25 1.53 -27.75 -10.83
N ASN A 26 2.84 -27.58 -11.03
CA ASN A 26 3.48 -26.30 -10.80
C ASN A 26 3.08 -25.31 -11.88
N GLN A 27 2.72 -24.11 -11.47
CA GLN A 27 2.35 -23.03 -12.37
C GLN A 27 3.06 -21.75 -11.96
N GLU A 28 3.55 -21.01 -12.94
CA GLU A 28 4.10 -19.68 -12.74
C GLU A 28 3.24 -18.65 -13.46
N TYR A 29 2.90 -17.59 -12.76
CA TYR A 29 2.17 -16.46 -13.31
C TYR A 29 3.15 -15.30 -13.44
N LYS A 30 3.39 -14.86 -14.67
CA LYS A 30 4.36 -13.80 -15.00
C LYS A 30 3.66 -12.53 -15.41
N ALA A 31 4.30 -11.40 -15.18
CA ALA A 31 3.84 -10.11 -15.64
C ALA A 31 4.00 -9.99 -17.17
N ASP A 32 3.00 -9.38 -17.81
CA ASP A 32 3.04 -8.97 -19.21
C ASP A 32 3.13 -7.43 -19.30
N PRO A 33 4.17 -6.87 -19.95
CA PRO A 33 4.31 -5.42 -20.13
C PRO A 33 3.07 -4.74 -20.74
N LYS A 34 2.31 -5.44 -21.59
CA LYS A 34 1.12 -4.90 -22.27
C LYS A 34 -0.03 -4.57 -21.32
N ASN A 35 -0.05 -5.21 -20.14
CA ASN A 35 -1.10 -5.03 -19.13
C ASN A 35 -0.73 -3.99 -18.08
N LYS A 36 0.47 -3.39 -18.15
CA LYS A 36 0.90 -2.34 -17.22
C LYS A 36 0.23 -1.03 -17.58
N ILE A 37 -0.37 -0.37 -16.58
CA ILE A 37 -1.14 0.86 -16.75
C ILE A 37 -0.48 2.05 -16.04
N SER A 38 0.28 1.83 -14.96
CA SER A 38 0.81 2.95 -14.17
C SER A 38 2.18 2.73 -13.54
N ASN A 39 3.00 3.78 -13.59
CA ASN A 39 4.28 3.92 -12.88
C ASN A 39 4.16 4.73 -11.58
N ALA A 40 2.96 5.16 -11.19
CA ALA A 40 2.76 5.98 -10.01
C ALA A 40 3.33 5.33 -8.74
N SER A 41 3.84 6.15 -7.81
CA SER A 41 4.20 5.68 -6.47
C SER A 41 3.04 4.93 -5.83
N LEU A 42 3.34 3.80 -5.21
CA LEU A 42 2.34 2.88 -4.67
C LEU A 42 2.69 2.51 -3.24
N VAL A 43 1.70 2.68 -2.36
CA VAL A 43 1.74 2.21 -0.97
C VAL A 43 0.54 1.30 -0.77
N VAL A 44 0.73 0.16 -0.11
CA VAL A 44 -0.32 -0.83 0.15
C VAL A 44 -0.50 -0.95 1.66
N LEU A 45 -1.71 -0.68 2.12
CA LEU A 45 -2.10 -0.88 3.52
C LEU A 45 -2.56 -2.31 3.76
N VAL A 46 -2.04 -2.94 4.80
CA VAL A 46 -2.37 -4.32 5.19
C VAL A 46 -2.56 -4.44 6.69
N ASN A 47 -3.30 -5.47 7.11
CA ASN A 47 -3.52 -5.80 8.51
C ASN A 47 -3.64 -7.32 8.71
N GLY A 48 -3.83 -7.76 9.96
CA GLY A 48 -4.00 -9.19 10.30
C GLY A 48 -5.19 -9.89 9.63
N GLY A 49 -6.18 -9.13 9.13
CA GLY A 49 -7.31 -9.67 8.36
C GLY A 49 -7.01 -9.84 6.86
N SER A 50 -5.91 -9.29 6.37
CA SER A 50 -5.48 -9.43 4.98
C SER A 50 -5.03 -10.86 4.72
N ALA A 51 -5.69 -11.57 3.81
CA ALA A 51 -5.44 -13.00 3.58
C ALA A 51 -5.53 -13.38 2.09
N SER A 52 -4.84 -14.46 1.71
CA SER A 52 -4.96 -15.08 0.38
C SER A 52 -4.58 -14.13 -0.75
N ALA A 53 -5.54 -13.74 -1.61
CA ALA A 53 -5.29 -12.87 -2.76
C ALA A 53 -4.63 -11.54 -2.37
N SER A 54 -5.02 -10.94 -1.23
CA SER A 54 -4.43 -9.69 -0.75
C SER A 54 -2.95 -9.85 -0.40
N GLU A 55 -2.56 -11.01 0.13
CA GLU A 55 -1.16 -11.33 0.47
C GLU A 55 -0.32 -11.60 -0.77
N ILE A 56 -0.92 -12.17 -1.83
CA ILE A 56 -0.27 -12.28 -3.13
C ILE A 56 0.00 -10.87 -3.70
N VAL A 57 -0.98 -9.97 -3.61
CA VAL A 57 -0.84 -8.60 -4.13
C VAL A 57 0.22 -7.83 -3.37
N SER A 58 0.11 -7.75 -2.04
CA SER A 58 1.07 -7.01 -1.21
C SER A 58 2.46 -7.64 -1.29
N GLY A 59 2.57 -8.96 -1.14
CA GLY A 59 3.84 -9.67 -1.17
C GLY A 59 4.55 -9.60 -2.53
N ALA A 60 3.81 -9.70 -3.65
CA ALA A 60 4.42 -9.60 -4.98
C ALA A 60 4.89 -8.17 -5.28
N LEU A 61 4.10 -7.16 -4.91
CA LEU A 61 4.49 -5.77 -5.08
C LEU A 61 5.71 -5.42 -4.21
N GLN A 62 5.81 -5.99 -3.01
CA GLN A 62 6.98 -5.85 -2.14
C GLN A 62 8.22 -6.52 -2.74
N ASP A 63 8.12 -7.79 -3.14
CA ASP A 63 9.25 -8.57 -3.66
C ASP A 63 9.79 -7.99 -4.98
N LEU A 64 8.90 -7.49 -5.83
CA LEU A 64 9.25 -6.80 -7.07
C LEU A 64 9.70 -5.36 -6.85
N LYS A 65 9.79 -4.90 -5.59
CA LYS A 65 10.15 -3.53 -5.19
C LYS A 65 9.30 -2.46 -5.89
N ARG A 66 8.03 -2.78 -6.15
CA ARG A 66 7.10 -1.91 -6.88
C ARG A 66 6.32 -0.99 -5.95
N GLY A 67 6.04 -1.40 -4.73
CA GLY A 67 5.34 -0.60 -3.74
C GLY A 67 5.87 -0.86 -2.33
N VAL A 68 5.54 0.04 -1.41
CA VAL A 68 5.87 -0.09 0.02
C VAL A 68 4.64 -0.61 0.77
N ILE A 69 4.83 -1.60 1.63
CA ILE A 69 3.78 -2.22 2.43
C ILE A 69 3.78 -1.60 3.83
N VAL A 70 2.62 -1.11 4.27
CA VAL A 70 2.44 -0.40 5.55
C VAL A 70 1.32 -1.06 6.35
N GLY A 71 1.48 -1.16 7.67
CA GLY A 71 0.43 -1.64 8.58
C GLY A 71 0.93 -2.79 9.44
N GLU A 72 0.16 -3.88 9.53
CA GLU A 72 0.47 -5.03 10.39
C GLU A 72 0.72 -6.29 9.57
N ASN A 73 1.38 -7.29 10.17
CA ASN A 73 1.60 -8.58 9.53
C ASN A 73 0.28 -9.23 9.09
N THR A 74 0.26 -9.81 7.90
CA THR A 74 -0.96 -10.43 7.33
C THR A 74 -1.25 -11.82 7.90
N PHE A 75 -2.40 -12.39 7.53
CA PHE A 75 -2.93 -13.62 8.12
C PHE A 75 -2.06 -14.88 7.91
N GLY A 76 -1.42 -15.02 6.74
CA GLY A 76 -0.60 -16.17 6.37
C GLY A 76 -1.32 -17.30 5.65
N LYS A 77 -2.31 -16.99 4.80
CA LYS A 77 -3.03 -18.00 4.00
C LYS A 77 -2.39 -18.16 2.63
N GLY A 78 -1.43 -19.08 2.54
CA GLY A 78 -0.69 -19.42 1.32
C GLY A 78 -1.16 -20.67 0.59
N SER A 79 -2.27 -21.29 0.97
CA SER A 79 -2.75 -22.55 0.38
C SER A 79 -3.70 -22.34 -0.80
N VAL A 80 -3.53 -23.12 -1.86
CA VAL A 80 -4.49 -23.23 -2.97
C VAL A 80 -5.50 -24.33 -2.64
N GLN A 81 -6.78 -23.98 -2.71
CA GLN A 81 -7.87 -24.92 -2.46
C GLN A 81 -8.72 -25.08 -3.71
N GLN A 82 -9.06 -26.32 -4.04
CA GLN A 82 -9.93 -26.67 -5.16
C GLN A 82 -11.21 -27.29 -4.61
N ILE A 83 -12.35 -26.92 -5.22
CA ILE A 83 -13.64 -27.52 -4.93
C ILE A 83 -13.86 -28.64 -5.95
N ILE A 84 -13.95 -29.88 -5.47
CA ILE A 84 -14.14 -31.09 -6.26
C ILE A 84 -15.57 -31.58 -6.01
N PRO A 85 -16.50 -31.46 -6.96
CA PRO A 85 -17.86 -31.97 -6.81
C PRO A 85 -17.85 -33.49 -6.64
N ILE A 86 -18.56 -33.99 -5.63
CA ILE A 86 -18.82 -35.44 -5.50
C ILE A 86 -20.10 -35.80 -6.25
N ASN A 87 -21.14 -34.97 -6.08
CA ASN A 87 -22.44 -35.10 -6.72
C ASN A 87 -23.07 -33.71 -6.93
N LYS A 88 -24.37 -33.65 -7.25
CA LYS A 88 -25.08 -32.38 -7.52
C LYS A 88 -25.21 -31.45 -6.31
N THR A 89 -25.06 -31.97 -5.09
CA THR A 89 -25.33 -31.23 -3.85
C THR A 89 -24.12 -31.13 -2.92
N GLU A 90 -23.07 -31.94 -3.14
CA GLU A 90 -21.92 -32.06 -2.27
C GLU A 90 -20.60 -31.86 -3.02
N ALA A 91 -19.63 -31.23 -2.36
CA ALA A 91 -18.30 -31.03 -2.89
C ALA A 91 -17.23 -31.06 -1.79
N LEU A 92 -16.04 -31.52 -2.14
CA LEU A 92 -14.86 -31.50 -1.29
C LEU A 92 -14.05 -30.24 -1.55
N ARG A 93 -13.68 -29.54 -0.48
CA ARG A 93 -12.72 -28.43 -0.56
C ARG A 93 -11.35 -28.93 -0.14
N LEU A 94 -10.50 -29.24 -1.10
CA LEU A 94 -9.19 -29.85 -0.87
C LEU A 94 -8.06 -28.85 -1.09
N THR A 95 -7.07 -28.85 -0.20
CA THR A 95 -5.83 -28.09 -0.40
C THR A 95 -4.89 -28.88 -1.31
N ILE A 96 -4.58 -28.32 -2.48
CA ILE A 96 -3.81 -29.02 -3.53
C ILE A 96 -2.40 -28.46 -3.71
N ALA A 97 -2.16 -27.20 -3.35
CA ALA A 97 -0.89 -26.53 -3.60
C ALA A 97 -0.62 -25.39 -2.62
N ARG A 98 0.58 -24.80 -2.74
CA ARG A 98 0.98 -23.58 -2.01
C ARG A 98 1.39 -22.48 -2.98
N TYR A 99 1.13 -21.24 -2.61
CA TYR A 99 1.64 -20.06 -3.28
C TYR A 99 3.03 -19.68 -2.76
N TYR A 100 3.84 -19.20 -3.69
CA TYR A 100 5.17 -18.69 -3.48
C TYR A 100 5.28 -17.34 -4.18
N LEU A 101 5.80 -16.36 -3.45
CA LEU A 101 6.02 -15.01 -3.93
C LEU A 101 7.26 -14.93 -4.85
N PRO A 102 7.49 -13.81 -5.55
CA PRO A 102 8.58 -13.68 -6.52
C PRO A 102 9.98 -13.97 -5.95
N SER A 103 10.21 -13.68 -4.66
CA SER A 103 11.45 -14.03 -3.96
C SER A 103 11.64 -15.52 -3.70
N GLY A 104 10.61 -16.34 -3.94
CA GLY A 104 10.60 -17.76 -3.63
C GLY A 104 10.15 -18.09 -2.20
N ARG A 105 9.86 -17.09 -1.36
CA ARG A 105 9.29 -17.31 -0.02
C ARG A 105 7.82 -17.70 -0.10
N THR A 106 7.33 -18.43 0.90
CA THR A 106 5.90 -18.74 1.06
C THR A 106 5.28 -17.82 2.12
N ILE A 107 4.00 -17.47 1.92
CA ILE A 107 3.19 -16.75 2.90
C ILE A 107 2.48 -17.70 3.89
N GLN A 108 2.49 -19.01 3.63
CA GLN A 108 1.75 -19.98 4.44
C GLN A 108 2.24 -19.98 5.89
N ALA A 109 1.33 -19.72 6.83
CA ALA A 109 1.56 -19.62 8.28
C ALA A 109 2.56 -18.52 8.72
N VAL A 110 2.96 -17.63 7.80
CA VAL A 110 3.90 -16.52 8.08
C VAL A 110 3.25 -15.17 7.80
N GLY A 111 2.54 -15.07 6.67
CA GLY A 111 2.03 -13.81 6.15
C GLY A 111 3.08 -13.02 5.37
N VAL A 112 2.72 -11.77 5.08
CA VAL A 112 3.54 -10.73 4.47
C VAL A 112 3.84 -9.72 5.56
N LYS A 113 5.12 -9.64 5.95
CA LYS A 113 5.59 -8.64 6.89
C LYS A 113 5.65 -7.27 6.19
N PRO A 114 5.03 -6.21 6.74
CA PRO A 114 5.08 -4.88 6.16
C PRO A 114 6.52 -4.33 6.17
N ASP A 115 6.82 -3.43 5.24
CA ASP A 115 8.08 -2.67 5.23
C ASP A 115 8.12 -1.64 6.37
N ILE A 116 6.95 -1.07 6.69
CA ILE A 116 6.75 -0.13 7.79
C ILE A 116 5.62 -0.68 8.67
N GLU A 117 5.99 -1.20 9.84
CA GLU A 117 5.04 -1.71 10.82
C GLU A 117 4.38 -0.55 11.57
N VAL A 118 3.05 -0.48 11.49
CA VAL A 118 2.23 0.58 12.10
C VAL A 118 0.96 -0.06 12.65
N PHE A 119 0.72 0.12 13.95
CA PHE A 119 -0.50 -0.36 14.60
C PHE A 119 -1.65 0.64 14.42
N PRO A 120 -2.90 0.17 14.43
CA PRO A 120 -4.05 1.05 14.36
C PRO A 120 -4.12 1.94 15.60
N GLY A 121 -4.46 3.21 15.40
CA GLY A 121 -4.54 4.17 16.48
C GLY A 121 -4.58 5.60 15.95
N LYS A 122 -4.79 6.55 16.86
CA LYS A 122 -4.73 7.97 16.55
C LYS A 122 -3.30 8.47 16.69
N VAL A 123 -2.93 9.43 15.85
CA VAL A 123 -1.68 10.16 16.03
C VAL A 123 -1.86 11.14 17.18
N ASN A 124 -0.99 11.05 18.19
CA ASN A 124 -0.96 12.04 19.27
C ASN A 124 -0.47 13.39 18.70
N THR A 125 -1.42 14.25 18.34
CA THR A 125 -1.16 15.66 18.09
C THR A 125 -1.28 16.39 19.42
N GLN A 126 -0.16 16.70 20.07
CA GLN A 126 -0.19 17.71 21.13
C GLN A 126 -0.50 19.05 20.45
N GLU A 127 -1.73 19.53 20.60
CA GLU A 127 -2.08 20.90 20.20
C GLU A 127 -1.41 21.94 21.12
N ASP A 128 -0.99 21.52 22.32
CA ASP A 128 -0.45 22.38 23.39
C ASP A 128 1.08 22.39 23.47
N GLY A 129 1.75 22.47 22.32
CA GLY A 129 3.13 22.93 22.29
C GLY A 129 3.13 24.45 22.17
N PHE A 130 3.55 25.18 23.20
CA PHE A 130 3.91 26.60 23.05
C PHE A 130 5.06 26.71 22.03
N SER A 131 4.75 26.74 20.73
CA SER A 131 5.70 27.05 19.68
C SER A 131 5.51 28.52 19.33
N ILE A 132 6.32 29.39 19.93
CA ILE A 132 6.42 30.76 19.43
C ILE A 132 7.07 30.65 18.05
N LYS A 133 6.33 30.97 17.00
CA LYS A 133 6.90 31.11 15.66
C LYS A 133 7.50 32.50 15.55
N GLU A 134 8.46 32.67 14.65
CA GLU A 134 9.04 33.98 14.39
C GLU A 134 7.95 35.00 14.02
N SER A 135 6.93 34.60 13.25
CA SER A 135 5.74 35.42 12.95
C SER A 135 4.98 35.93 14.17
N ASP A 136 5.08 35.25 15.31
CA ASP A 136 4.35 35.60 16.53
C ASP A 136 5.16 36.61 17.39
N LEU A 137 6.41 36.91 17.01
CA LEU A 137 7.26 37.89 17.68
C LEU A 137 6.94 39.31 17.21
N LYS A 138 6.91 40.25 18.16
CA LYS A 138 6.61 41.68 17.92
C LYS A 138 7.56 42.39 16.94
N GLN A 139 8.73 41.82 16.66
CA GLN A 139 9.75 42.39 15.77
C GLN A 139 10.12 41.47 14.62
N HIS A 140 9.19 40.60 14.20
CA HIS A 140 9.44 39.76 13.04
C HIS A 140 9.51 40.60 11.76
N LEU A 141 10.20 40.08 10.75
CA LEU A 141 10.56 40.81 9.52
C LEU A 141 9.39 41.00 8.54
N GLU A 142 8.29 41.64 8.99
CA GLU A 142 7.08 41.92 8.18
C GLU A 142 7.42 42.60 6.84
N SER A 143 8.34 43.58 6.90
CA SER A 143 8.76 44.36 5.73
C SER A 143 9.61 43.59 4.70
N GLU A 144 10.15 42.43 5.04
CA GLU A 144 10.80 41.52 4.09
C GLU A 144 9.81 40.52 3.47
N LEU A 145 8.82 40.05 4.23
CA LEU A 145 7.74 39.17 3.74
C LEU A 145 6.89 39.86 2.67
N GLU A 146 6.54 41.13 2.86
CA GLU A 146 5.77 41.91 1.88
C GLU A 146 6.49 42.08 0.52
N LYS A 147 7.82 41.99 0.50
CA LYS A 147 8.60 42.04 -0.76
C LYS A 147 8.58 40.71 -1.50
N ILE A 148 8.40 39.60 -0.78
CA ILE A 148 8.32 38.24 -1.34
C ILE A 148 6.91 37.96 -1.87
N ASP A 149 5.87 38.37 -1.14
CA ASP A 149 4.48 38.07 -1.48
C ASP A 149 3.91 38.89 -2.65
N LYS A 150 4.50 40.05 -2.97
CA LYS A 150 4.11 40.83 -4.17
C LYS A 150 4.32 40.10 -5.50
N ASN A 151 5.04 38.97 -5.50
CA ASN A 151 5.21 38.10 -6.68
C ASN A 151 4.29 36.87 -6.71
N LYS A 152 3.42 36.64 -5.72
CA LYS A 152 2.41 35.57 -5.75
C LYS A 152 1.02 36.16 -5.97
N LYS A 153 0.56 36.12 -7.22
CA LYS A 153 -0.86 36.32 -7.53
C LYS A 153 -1.71 35.30 -6.77
N GLU A 154 -2.73 35.81 -6.09
CA GLU A 154 -3.73 35.09 -5.34
C GLU A 154 -4.53 34.14 -6.25
N ASP A 155 -4.41 32.82 -6.04
CA ASP A 155 -5.47 31.87 -6.37
C ASP A 155 -6.23 31.54 -5.08
N LYS A 156 -7.18 32.39 -4.72
CA LYS A 156 -8.24 32.05 -3.76
C LYS A 156 -9.30 31.23 -4.50
N GLN A 157 -9.06 29.93 -4.64
CA GLN A 157 -10.16 28.99 -4.88
C GLN A 157 -10.80 28.62 -3.55
N GLU A 158 -12.02 29.12 -3.36
CA GLU A 158 -12.96 28.66 -2.34
C GLU A 158 -13.06 27.12 -2.39
N ASN A 159 -12.61 26.47 -1.31
CA ASN A 159 -12.82 25.04 -1.10
C ASN A 159 -14.32 24.78 -0.91
N LYS A 160 -15.04 24.56 -2.02
CA LYS A 160 -16.28 23.80 -1.99
C LYS A 160 -15.96 22.42 -1.43
N ASP A 161 -16.63 22.05 -0.34
CA ASP A 161 -16.55 20.75 0.32
C ASP A 161 -16.63 19.59 -0.69
N ASN A 162 -15.46 19.17 -1.19
CA ASN A 162 -15.31 17.93 -1.91
C ASN A 162 -15.35 16.82 -0.85
N LYS A 163 -16.53 16.27 -0.60
CA LYS A 163 -16.78 15.11 0.28
C LYS A 163 -15.91 13.87 -0.03
N ASN A 164 -15.12 13.90 -1.11
CA ASN A 164 -14.22 12.83 -1.55
C ASN A 164 -12.74 13.07 -1.21
N LEU A 165 -12.36 14.20 -0.60
CA LEU A 165 -10.97 14.47 -0.20
C LEU A 165 -10.77 14.13 1.28
N ILE A 166 -9.74 13.32 1.58
CA ILE A 166 -9.38 12.93 2.94
C ILE A 166 -8.94 14.20 3.71
N SER A 167 -9.69 14.56 4.75
CA SER A 167 -9.37 15.73 5.58
C SER A 167 -8.15 15.50 6.46
N GLN A 168 -7.46 16.58 6.84
CA GLN A 168 -6.30 16.50 7.74
C GLN A 168 -6.65 15.87 9.11
N LYS A 169 -7.87 16.07 9.57
CA LYS A 169 -8.40 15.44 10.77
C LYS A 169 -8.49 13.92 10.62
N GLN A 170 -9.09 13.43 9.52
CA GLN A 170 -9.17 11.99 9.23
C GLN A 170 -7.79 11.34 9.10
N ILE A 171 -6.83 12.06 8.52
CA ILE A 171 -5.45 11.60 8.43
C ILE A 171 -4.84 11.44 9.83
N ASN A 172 -5.04 12.38 10.74
CA ASN A 172 -4.45 12.31 12.07
C ASN A 172 -5.21 11.33 13.00
N ASP A 173 -6.49 11.07 12.72
CA ASP A 173 -7.30 10.06 13.42
C ASP A 173 -6.86 8.61 13.09
N ASP A 174 -6.07 8.40 12.04
CA ASP A 174 -5.57 7.07 11.64
C ASP A 174 -4.06 7.11 11.35
N ALA A 175 -3.28 6.54 12.27
CA ALA A 175 -1.83 6.45 12.19
C ALA A 175 -1.34 5.63 10.99
N GLN A 176 -2.06 4.59 10.58
CA GLN A 176 -1.70 3.79 9.41
C GLN A 176 -1.90 4.61 8.13
N LEU A 177 -3.04 5.30 8.02
CA LEU A 177 -3.32 6.20 6.90
C LEU A 177 -2.29 7.34 6.82
N LYS A 178 -1.98 8.00 7.94
CA LYS A 178 -0.93 9.02 8.00
C LYS A 178 0.40 8.49 7.51
N SER A 179 0.83 7.35 8.02
CA SER A 179 2.12 6.74 7.64
C SER A 179 2.16 6.39 6.16
N ALA A 180 1.06 5.89 5.59
CA ALA A 180 0.99 5.60 4.16
C ALA A 180 1.04 6.88 3.30
N ILE A 181 0.37 7.95 3.71
CA ILE A 181 0.41 9.26 3.04
C ILE A 181 1.80 9.88 3.12
N ASP A 182 2.47 9.80 4.26
CA ASP A 182 3.81 10.33 4.41
C ASP A 182 4.80 9.52 3.55
N THR A 183 4.64 8.20 3.52
CA THR A 183 5.43 7.30 2.65
C THR A 183 5.25 7.64 1.17
N ILE A 184 4.02 7.81 0.68
CA ILE A 184 3.78 8.09 -0.74
C ILE A 184 4.32 9.47 -1.15
N LYS A 185 4.25 10.47 -0.24
CA LYS A 185 4.88 11.79 -0.45
C LYS A 185 6.40 11.66 -0.59
N ILE A 186 7.04 10.89 0.28
CA ILE A 186 8.49 10.64 0.22
C ILE A 186 8.87 9.96 -1.09
N LEU A 187 8.09 8.95 -1.53
CA LEU A 187 8.33 8.24 -2.79
C LEU A 187 8.22 9.20 -3.99
N ASN A 188 7.22 10.06 -4.02
CA ASN A 188 7.04 11.04 -5.10
C ASN A 188 8.20 12.05 -5.16
N ILE A 189 8.73 12.49 -4.01
CA ILE A 189 9.91 13.38 -3.97
C ILE A 189 11.12 12.66 -4.56
N LYS A 190 11.36 11.40 -4.22
CA LYS A 190 12.48 10.61 -4.78
C LYS A 190 12.35 10.35 -6.28
N GLN A 191 11.14 10.23 -6.81
CA GLN A 191 10.90 10.01 -8.24
C GLN A 191 10.97 11.30 -9.08
N GLY A 192 10.78 12.46 -8.44
CA GLY A 192 10.91 13.77 -9.08
C GLY A 192 12.34 14.32 -9.15
N GLN A 193 13.31 13.62 -8.55
CA GLN A 193 14.76 13.84 -8.71
C GLN A 193 15.32 12.93 -9.80
#